data_AF-A0A845RBJ6-F1
#
_entry.id   AF-A0A845RBJ6-F1
#
_cell.length_a   1.000
_cell.length_b   1.000
_cell.length_c   1.000
_cell.angle_alpha   90.00
_cell.angle_beta   90.00
_cell.angle_gamma   90.00
#
_symmetry.space_group_name_H-M   'P 1'
#
loop_
_entity.id
_entity.type
_entity.pdbx_description
1 polymer ?
#
loop_
_entity_poly.entity_id
_entity_poly.type
_entity_poly.pdbx_seq_one_letter_code
_entity_poly.pdbx_strand_id
1 'polypeptide(L)'
;MPDLKPFFSVNAWGDSLTTGATLKIVHSLNYSDYTASPHMAPLVELPAAELQEKLEGSKAAEKAIFEKLKAATDEWEAQAAQTLLLEKVLEYVRTPEVSHTSNEWKQIQGGTWEISNRVYQMRYVFVPVPQSKAVRVTWGIVYNTPQQPGNPRYANSWGDSRYIVRQEKKP
;
A
#
# COMPACT_ATOMS: atom_id res chain seq x y z
N MET A 1 19.43 43.44 2.83
CA MET A 1 19.44 43.09 4.27
C MET A 1 20.59 42.14 4.50
N PRO A 2 21.37 42.27 5.58
CA PRO A 2 22.48 41.33 5.82
C PRO A 2 21.90 39.91 5.92
N ASP A 3 22.69 38.94 5.45
CA ASP A 3 22.37 37.52 5.32
C ASP A 3 22.24 36.89 6.73
N LEU A 4 21.15 37.25 7.41
CA LEU A 4 20.83 36.82 8.76
C LEU A 4 20.50 35.34 8.70
N LYS A 5 21.34 34.53 9.35
CA LYS A 5 21.07 33.11 9.52
C LYS A 5 19.66 32.93 10.14
N PRO A 6 18.88 31.96 9.65
CA PRO A 6 17.55 31.72 10.18
C PRO A 6 17.62 31.36 11.67
N PHE A 7 16.61 31.78 12.45
CA PHE A 7 16.46 31.43 13.87
C PHE A 7 15.98 29.99 14.10
N PHE A 8 15.86 29.21 13.03
CA PHE A 8 15.39 27.84 13.07
C PHE A 8 16.17 26.97 12.09
N SER A 9 16.14 25.67 12.34
CA SER A 9 16.51 24.65 11.36
C SER A 9 15.33 23.73 11.11
N VAL A 10 15.28 23.13 9.93
CA VAL A 10 14.25 22.17 9.54
C VAL A 10 14.87 20.79 9.47
N ASN A 11 14.29 19.85 10.21
CA ASN A 11 14.55 18.43 10.01
C ASN A 11 13.46 17.88 9.07
N ALA A 12 13.84 17.63 7.82
CA ALA A 12 12.98 17.03 6.79
C ALA A 12 13.35 15.55 6.52
N TRP A 13 14.04 14.90 7.46
CA TRP A 13 14.49 13.52 7.32
C TRP A 13 13.31 12.56 7.53
N GLY A 14 12.52 12.36 6.47
CA GLY A 14 11.35 11.50 6.54
C GLY A 14 10.43 11.57 5.33
N ASP A 15 10.65 12.54 4.44
CA ASP A 15 9.91 12.64 3.19
C ASP A 15 10.20 11.45 2.29
N SER A 16 9.15 10.78 1.83
CA SER A 16 9.26 9.71 0.86
C SER A 16 7.99 9.58 0.02
N LEU A 17 8.19 9.18 -1.25
CA LEU A 17 7.11 8.91 -2.19
C LEU A 17 7.35 7.57 -2.86
N THR A 18 6.37 6.68 -2.74
CA THR A 18 6.24 5.46 -3.54
C THR A 18 4.99 5.63 -4.39
N THR A 19 5.17 5.85 -5.69
CA THR A 19 4.08 6.10 -6.64
C THR A 19 3.06 4.95 -6.61
N GLY A 20 1.78 5.27 -6.64
CA GLY A 20 0.71 4.27 -6.59
C GLY A 20 0.53 3.59 -5.22
N ALA A 21 1.29 3.98 -4.18
CA ALA A 21 1.23 3.33 -2.88
C ALA A 21 1.25 4.29 -1.69
N THR A 22 2.31 5.07 -1.50
CA THR A 22 2.56 5.76 -0.23
C THR A 22 3.17 7.15 -0.43
N LEU A 23 2.61 8.16 0.24
CA LEU A 23 3.19 9.49 0.42
C LEU A 23 3.49 9.70 1.90
N LYS A 24 4.69 10.19 2.21
CA LYS A 24 5.10 10.56 3.56
C LYS A 24 5.77 11.92 3.51
N ILE A 25 5.30 12.84 4.35
CA ILE A 25 5.88 14.18 4.54
C ILE A 25 6.09 14.36 6.05
N VAL A 26 7.33 14.57 6.48
CA VAL A 26 7.68 14.76 7.90
C VAL A 26 8.70 15.87 8.03
N HIS A 27 8.24 17.00 8.58
CA HIS A 27 9.05 18.19 8.81
C HIS A 27 8.92 18.63 10.26
N SER A 28 10.05 18.81 10.94
CA SER A 28 10.10 19.33 12.31
C SER A 28 10.97 20.59 12.34
N LEU A 29 10.47 21.66 12.95
CA LEU A 29 11.26 22.86 13.21
C LEU A 29 11.99 22.73 14.54
N ASN A 30 13.28 23.08 14.54
CA ASN A 30 14.07 23.24 15.75
C ASN A 30 14.47 24.71 15.89
N TYR A 31 14.20 25.27 17.06
CA TYR A 31 14.62 26.63 17.40
C TYR A 31 16.15 26.70 17.55
N SER A 32 16.76 27.72 16.97
CA SER A 32 18.19 28.01 17.07
C SER A 32 18.39 29.28 17.90
N ASP A 33 18.67 29.08 19.18
CA ASP A 33 18.98 30.14 20.14
C ASP A 33 20.18 30.99 19.71
N TYR A 34 21.22 30.38 19.12
CA TYR A 34 22.43 31.06 18.66
C TYR A 34 22.21 32.13 17.59
N THR A 35 21.13 32.04 16.81
CA THR A 35 20.83 32.96 15.71
C THR A 35 19.53 33.73 15.91
N ALA A 36 18.79 33.48 17.00
CA ALA A 36 17.48 34.05 17.24
C ALA A 36 17.49 35.50 17.75
N SER A 37 18.53 35.92 18.47
CA SER A 37 18.57 37.24 19.12
C SER A 37 18.28 38.43 18.18
N PRO A 38 18.82 38.51 16.95
CA PRO A 38 18.48 39.58 16.02
C PRO A 38 17.03 39.58 15.55
N HIS A 39 16.38 38.41 15.50
CA HIS A 39 14.98 38.26 15.11
C HIS A 39 14.02 38.56 16.28
N MET A 40 14.46 38.28 17.51
CA MET A 40 13.69 38.58 18.73
C MET A 40 13.74 40.05 19.12
N ALA A 41 14.88 40.73 18.93
CA ALA A 41 15.09 42.11 19.33
C ALA A 41 13.94 43.07 18.93
N PRO A 42 13.44 43.11 17.68
CA PRO A 42 12.31 43.98 17.33
C PRO A 42 10.97 43.54 17.91
N LEU A 43 10.83 42.27 18.31
CA LEU A 43 9.58 41.71 18.85
C LEU A 43 9.47 41.96 20.36
N VAL A 44 10.59 41.98 21.09
CA VAL A 44 10.61 42.18 22.54
C VAL A 44 10.13 43.58 22.95
N GLU A 45 10.27 44.57 22.06
CA GLU A 45 9.79 45.94 22.28
C GLU A 45 8.26 46.07 22.20
N LEU A 46 7.54 45.05 21.71
CA LEU A 46 6.09 45.09 21.55
C LEU A 46 5.36 44.75 22.86
N PRO A 47 4.17 45.34 23.11
CA PRO A 47 3.32 44.94 24.23
C PRO A 47 2.92 43.46 24.16
N ALA A 48 2.82 42.81 25.32
CA ALA A 48 2.44 41.40 25.41
C ALA A 48 1.09 41.07 24.72
N ALA A 49 0.13 42.00 24.76
CA ALA A 49 -1.16 41.85 24.08
C ALA A 49 -1.00 41.79 22.55
N GLU A 50 -0.16 42.65 21.97
CA GLU A 50 0.12 42.65 20.53
C GLU A 50 0.90 41.41 20.09
N LEU A 51 1.83 40.93 20.93
CA LEU A 51 2.54 39.67 20.68
C LEU A 51 1.58 38.48 20.69
N GLN A 52 0.62 38.46 21.62
CA GLN A 52 -0.38 37.41 21.69
C GLN A 52 -1.29 37.40 20.45
N GLU A 53 -1.72 38.57 19.98
CA GLU A 53 -2.51 38.69 18.76
C GLU A 53 -1.73 38.20 17.52
N LYS A 54 -0.46 38.60 17.39
CA LYS A 54 0.42 38.13 16.33
C LYS A 54 0.64 36.61 16.39
N LEU A 55 0.78 36.03 17.58
CA LEU A 55 0.92 34.60 17.77
C LEU A 55 -0.33 33.84 17.30
N GLU A 56 -1.51 34.29 17.69
CA GLU A 56 -2.77 33.65 17.28
C GLU A 56 -3.01 33.81 15.78
N GLY A 57 -2.70 34.98 15.20
CA GLY A 57 -2.73 35.18 13.74
C GLY A 57 -1.77 34.25 13.00
N SER A 58 -0.54 34.08 13.52
CA SER A 58 0.46 33.16 12.96
C SER A 58 -0.02 31.70 13.01
N LYS A 59 -0.54 31.24 14.16
CA LYS A 59 -1.09 29.88 14.30
C LYS A 59 -2.27 29.64 13.36
N ALA A 60 -3.13 30.64 13.17
CA ALA A 60 -4.25 30.53 12.24
C ALA A 60 -3.78 30.41 10.79
N ALA A 61 -2.77 31.20 10.40
CA ALA A 61 -2.15 31.12 9.08
C ALA A 61 -1.48 29.75 8.85
N GLU A 62 -0.76 29.23 9.85
CA GLU A 62 -0.14 27.89 9.79
C GLU A 62 -1.19 26.79 9.61
N LYS A 63 -2.30 26.84 10.37
CA LYS A 63 -3.42 25.90 10.20
C LYS A 63 -4.05 25.98 8.80
N ALA A 64 -4.18 27.17 8.24
CA ALA A 64 -4.69 27.33 6.88
C ALA A 64 -3.77 26.70 5.82
N ILE A 65 -2.45 26.72 6.03
CA ILE A 65 -1.48 26.02 5.17
C ILE A 65 -1.63 24.51 5.34
N PHE A 66 -1.80 24.02 6.56
CA PHE A 66 -2.05 22.61 6.83
C PHE A 66 -3.28 22.07 6.10
N GLU A 67 -4.38 22.82 6.08
CA GLU A 67 -5.58 22.41 5.33
C GLU A 67 -5.33 22.36 3.82
N LYS A 68 -4.49 23.24 3.26
CA LYS A 68 -4.09 23.15 1.85
C LYS A 68 -3.23 21.91 1.56
N LEU A 69 -2.33 21.55 2.47
CA LEU A 69 -1.53 20.33 2.35
C LEU A 69 -2.41 19.08 2.42
N LYS A 70 -3.44 19.10 3.26
CA LYS A 70 -4.43 18.04 3.31
C LYS A 70 -5.20 17.89 2.00
N ALA A 71 -5.70 19.00 1.44
CA ALA A 71 -6.35 18.98 0.13
C ALA A 71 -5.42 18.46 -0.98
N ALA A 72 -4.15 18.86 -0.97
CA ALA A 72 -3.15 18.34 -1.92
C ALA A 72 -2.87 16.84 -1.71
N THR A 73 -3.00 16.33 -0.48
CA THR A 73 -2.90 14.90 -0.18
C THR A 73 -4.08 14.15 -0.78
N ASP A 74 -5.31 14.68 -0.68
CA ASP A 74 -6.51 14.09 -1.29
C ASP A 74 -6.38 14.06 -2.83
N GLU A 75 -5.87 15.12 -3.45
CA GLU A 75 -5.57 15.15 -4.89
C GLU A 75 -4.52 14.11 -5.29
N TRP A 76 -3.48 13.96 -4.47
CA TRP A 76 -2.46 12.92 -4.66
C TRP A 76 -3.06 11.51 -4.56
N GLU A 77 -3.97 11.24 -3.62
CA GLU A 77 -4.62 9.93 -3.46
C GLU A 77 -5.40 9.53 -4.72
N ALA A 78 -6.15 10.46 -5.30
CA ALA A 78 -6.89 10.22 -6.54
C ALA A 78 -5.96 9.85 -7.70
N GLN A 79 -4.82 10.55 -7.82
CA GLN A 79 -3.82 10.25 -8.85
C GLN A 79 -3.08 8.93 -8.55
N ALA A 80 -2.76 8.65 -7.29
CA ALA A 80 -2.10 7.43 -6.87
C ALA A 80 -2.98 6.20 -7.15
N ALA A 81 -4.30 6.30 -6.96
CA ALA A 81 -5.24 5.24 -7.30
C ALA A 81 -5.22 4.88 -8.80
N GLN A 82 -5.13 5.88 -9.68
CA GLN A 82 -4.98 5.63 -11.12
C GLN A 82 -3.66 4.95 -11.46
N THR A 83 -2.56 5.42 -10.87
CA THR A 83 -1.24 4.81 -11.05
C THR A 83 -1.25 3.34 -10.60
N LEU A 84 -1.81 3.06 -9.42
CA LEU A 84 -1.95 1.69 -8.88
C LEU A 84 -2.74 0.79 -9.83
N LEU A 85 -3.86 1.28 -10.36
CA LEU A 85 -4.67 0.52 -11.31
C LEU A 85 -3.88 0.18 -12.57
N LEU A 86 -3.16 1.14 -13.14
CA LEU A 86 -2.35 0.93 -14.33
C LEU A 86 -1.22 -0.08 -14.09
N GLU A 87 -0.54 0.01 -12.95
CA GLU A 87 0.47 -0.98 -12.55
C GLU A 87 -0.11 -2.39 -12.47
N LYS A 88 -1.31 -2.55 -11.90
CA LYS A 88 -1.99 -3.85 -11.82
C LYS A 88 -2.47 -4.37 -13.17
N VAL A 89 -2.96 -3.51 -14.05
CA VAL A 89 -3.31 -3.88 -15.42
C VAL A 89 -2.07 -4.33 -16.19
N LEU A 90 -0.94 -3.64 -16.04
CA LEU A 90 0.32 -4.04 -16.66
C LEU A 90 0.84 -5.37 -16.11
N GLU A 91 0.73 -5.61 -14.79
CA GLU A 91 1.04 -6.89 -14.16
C GLU A 91 0.19 -8.02 -14.78
N TYR A 92 -1.12 -7.78 -14.94
CA TYR A 92 -2.03 -8.73 -15.57
C TYR A 92 -1.67 -9.02 -17.02
N VAL A 93 -1.43 -8.00 -17.85
CA VAL A 93 -1.08 -8.16 -19.28
C VAL A 93 0.25 -8.88 -19.47
N ARG A 94 1.23 -8.65 -18.58
CA ARG A 94 2.53 -9.32 -18.62
C ARG A 94 2.50 -10.75 -18.10
N THR A 95 1.45 -11.13 -17.37
CA THR A 95 1.30 -12.49 -16.87
C THR A 95 0.99 -13.41 -18.06
N PRO A 96 1.87 -14.36 -18.40
CA PRO A 96 1.67 -15.23 -19.55
C PRO A 96 0.38 -16.04 -19.39
N GLU A 97 -0.34 -16.26 -20.49
CA GLU A 97 -1.51 -17.15 -20.48
C GLU A 97 -1.06 -18.55 -20.02
N VAL A 98 -1.69 -19.05 -18.95
CA VAL A 98 -1.51 -20.45 -18.54
C VAL A 98 -2.07 -21.33 -19.64
N SER A 99 -1.33 -22.37 -20.03
CA SER A 99 -1.82 -23.40 -20.94
C SER A 99 -3.15 -23.93 -20.42
N HIS A 100 -4.25 -23.62 -21.13
CA HIS A 100 -5.58 -23.97 -20.68
C HIS A 100 -5.90 -25.41 -21.09
N THR A 101 -6.51 -26.18 -20.20
CA THR A 101 -7.06 -27.49 -20.55
C THR A 101 -8.43 -27.37 -21.22
N SER A 102 -8.90 -26.16 -21.53
CA SER A 102 -10.24 -25.85 -22.09
C SER A 102 -11.37 -26.24 -21.14
N ASN A 103 -11.17 -26.10 -19.83
CA ASN A 103 -12.10 -26.56 -18.78
C ASN A 103 -12.38 -28.07 -18.81
N GLU A 104 -11.46 -28.86 -19.37
CA GLU A 104 -11.54 -30.32 -19.34
C GLU A 104 -10.45 -30.88 -18.40
N TRP A 105 -10.79 -31.95 -17.70
CA TRP A 105 -9.80 -32.69 -16.92
C TRP A 105 -8.86 -33.44 -17.86
N LYS A 106 -7.57 -33.11 -17.81
CA LYS A 106 -6.52 -33.78 -18.59
C LYS A 106 -5.53 -34.43 -17.64
N GLN A 107 -5.14 -35.66 -17.97
CA GLN A 107 -4.13 -36.37 -17.21
C GLN A 107 -2.74 -35.93 -17.69
N ILE A 108 -1.92 -35.43 -16.75
CA ILE A 108 -0.52 -35.03 -16.97
C ILE A 108 0.43 -36.12 -16.45
N GLN A 109 1.74 -35.94 -16.67
CA GLN A 109 2.75 -36.92 -16.24
C GLN A 109 2.62 -37.27 -14.75
N GLY A 110 2.83 -38.54 -14.43
CA GLY A 110 2.76 -39.05 -13.05
C GLY A 110 1.33 -39.33 -12.54
N GLY A 111 0.33 -39.42 -13.43
CA GLY A 111 -1.04 -39.79 -13.05
C GLY A 111 -1.83 -38.68 -12.34
N THR A 112 -1.29 -37.46 -12.34
CA THR A 112 -1.98 -36.27 -11.83
C THR A 112 -2.98 -35.79 -12.87
N TRP A 113 -4.15 -35.38 -12.42
CA TRP A 113 -5.19 -34.77 -13.24
C TRP A 113 -5.17 -33.26 -13.05
N GLU A 114 -5.32 -32.54 -14.14
CA GLU A 114 -5.30 -31.08 -14.18
C GLU A 114 -6.52 -30.56 -14.94
N ILE A 115 -7.16 -29.53 -14.39
CA ILE A 115 -8.10 -28.68 -15.12
C ILE A 115 -7.62 -27.24 -14.96
N SER A 116 -7.58 -26.49 -16.06
CA SER A 116 -7.21 -25.09 -16.04
C SER A 116 -8.09 -24.25 -16.96
N ASN A 117 -8.36 -23.04 -16.48
CA ASN A 117 -8.89 -21.92 -17.24
C ASN A 117 -7.87 -20.76 -17.16
N ARG A 118 -8.09 -19.66 -17.89
CA ARG A 118 -7.27 -18.45 -17.84
C ARG A 118 -7.10 -17.83 -16.45
N VAL A 119 -7.95 -18.21 -15.49
CA VAL A 119 -8.02 -17.62 -14.14
C VAL A 119 -7.57 -18.60 -13.04
N TYR A 120 -7.69 -19.91 -13.25
CA TYR A 120 -7.33 -20.89 -12.22
C TYR A 120 -6.86 -22.20 -12.81
N GLN A 121 -6.10 -22.94 -12.01
CA GLN A 121 -5.59 -24.27 -12.29
C GLN A 121 -5.82 -25.13 -11.06
N MET A 122 -6.51 -26.26 -11.24
CA MET A 122 -6.73 -27.25 -10.20
C MET A 122 -6.05 -28.55 -10.58
N ARG A 123 -5.35 -29.15 -9.62
CA ARG A 123 -4.68 -30.45 -9.77
C ARG A 123 -5.16 -31.41 -8.69
N TYR A 124 -5.30 -32.68 -9.05
CA TYR A 124 -5.41 -33.75 -8.06
C TYR A 124 -4.62 -34.99 -8.48
N VAL A 125 -4.18 -35.79 -7.52
CA VAL A 125 -3.52 -37.07 -7.75
C VAL A 125 -4.04 -38.11 -6.77
N PHE A 126 -4.19 -39.33 -7.27
CA PHE A 126 -4.49 -40.51 -6.48
C PHE A 126 -3.20 -41.28 -6.23
N VAL A 127 -2.83 -41.47 -4.97
CA VAL A 127 -1.67 -42.27 -4.58
C VAL A 127 -2.16 -43.47 -3.76
N PRO A 128 -1.97 -44.71 -4.24
CA PRO A 128 -2.35 -45.89 -3.47
C PRO A 128 -1.52 -45.98 -2.19
N VAL A 129 -2.15 -46.33 -1.07
CA VAL A 129 -1.45 -46.53 0.20
C VAL A 129 -0.88 -47.94 0.22
N PRO A 130 0.45 -48.12 0.39
CA PRO A 130 1.03 -49.46 0.50
C PRO A 130 0.36 -50.25 1.62
N GLN A 131 0.09 -51.54 1.38
CA GLN A 131 -0.48 -52.47 2.36
C GLN A 131 -1.93 -52.18 2.80
N SER A 132 -2.68 -51.35 2.05
CA SER A 132 -4.10 -51.07 2.31
C SER A 132 -4.91 -51.02 1.01
N LYS A 133 -6.24 -51.19 1.11
CA LYS A 133 -7.18 -50.87 0.01
C LYS A 133 -7.47 -49.36 -0.11
N ALA A 134 -6.88 -48.54 0.76
CA ALA A 134 -7.09 -47.10 0.78
C ALA A 134 -6.30 -46.38 -0.32
N VAL A 135 -6.89 -45.30 -0.84
CA VAL A 135 -6.26 -44.38 -1.80
C VAL A 135 -6.16 -43.01 -1.15
N ARG A 136 -4.97 -42.42 -1.19
CA ARG A 136 -4.74 -41.03 -0.77
C ARG A 136 -5.04 -40.09 -1.93
N VAL A 137 -5.88 -39.10 -1.68
CA VAL A 137 -6.16 -38.02 -2.62
C VAL A 137 -5.42 -36.78 -2.16
N THR A 138 -4.57 -36.22 -3.02
CA THR A 138 -3.96 -34.91 -2.81
C THR A 138 -4.48 -33.98 -3.90
N TRP A 139 -4.96 -32.80 -3.54
CA TRP A 139 -5.45 -31.81 -4.49
C TRP A 139 -4.96 -30.41 -4.13
N GLY A 140 -4.93 -29.52 -5.12
CA GLY A 140 -4.55 -28.12 -4.95
C GLY A 140 -5.21 -27.24 -6.01
N ILE A 141 -5.49 -25.99 -5.65
CA ILE A 141 -6.04 -24.97 -6.56
C ILE A 141 -5.11 -23.76 -6.52
N VAL A 142 -4.72 -23.30 -7.70
CA VAL A 142 -3.96 -22.07 -7.94
C VAL A 142 -4.85 -21.14 -8.75
N TYR A 143 -4.91 -19.87 -8.39
CA TYR A 143 -5.63 -18.86 -9.18
C TYR A 143 -4.72 -17.67 -9.46
N ASN A 144 -4.86 -17.12 -10.67
CA ASN A 144 -4.13 -15.96 -11.13
C ASN A 144 -4.94 -14.72 -10.74
N THR A 145 -4.67 -14.19 -9.54
CA THR A 145 -5.21 -12.89 -9.12
C THR A 145 -4.08 -11.87 -9.06
N PRO A 146 -4.31 -10.62 -9.52
CA PRO A 146 -3.35 -9.53 -9.29
C PRO A 146 -3.01 -9.46 -7.80
N GLN A 147 -1.73 -9.38 -7.44
CA GLN A 147 -1.34 -9.37 -6.03
C GLN A 147 -1.92 -8.14 -5.32
N GLN A 148 -2.39 -8.30 -4.08
CA GLN A 148 -2.77 -7.14 -3.27
C GLN A 148 -1.54 -6.26 -3.02
N PRO A 149 -1.61 -4.94 -3.23
CA PRO A 149 -0.51 -4.03 -2.93
C PRO A 149 -0.19 -4.08 -1.43
N GLY A 150 1.11 -4.19 -1.11
CA GLY A 150 1.62 -4.06 0.26
C GLY A 150 1.65 -5.32 1.11
N ASN A 151 1.29 -6.51 0.60
CA ASN A 151 1.36 -7.73 1.40
C ASN A 151 2.14 -8.89 0.74
N PRO A 152 3.45 -9.01 1.00
CA PRO A 152 4.26 -10.13 0.51
C PRO A 152 3.88 -11.49 1.12
N ARG A 153 3.06 -11.56 2.18
CA ARG A 153 2.60 -12.83 2.77
C ARG A 153 1.51 -13.53 1.95
N TYR A 154 0.85 -12.82 1.04
CA TYR A 154 -0.10 -13.41 0.09
C TYR A 154 0.51 -13.56 -1.31
N ALA A 155 1.84 -13.63 -1.39
CA ALA A 155 2.52 -14.15 -2.56
C ALA A 155 2.11 -15.62 -2.76
N ASN A 156 1.05 -15.83 -3.53
CA ASN A 156 0.69 -17.12 -4.11
C ASN A 156 0.74 -18.26 -3.07
N SER A 157 0.09 -18.07 -1.91
CA SER A 157 0.14 -19.07 -0.84
C SER A 157 -0.58 -20.33 -1.30
N TRP A 158 0.20 -21.40 -1.49
CA TRP A 158 -0.29 -22.76 -1.43
C TRP A 158 -0.97 -22.96 -0.06
N GLY A 159 -2.30 -23.00 -0.06
CA GLY A 159 -3.07 -23.22 1.15
C GLY A 159 -3.23 -21.96 2.00
N ASP A 160 -4.31 -21.23 1.75
CA ASP A 160 -5.17 -20.81 2.84
C ASP A 160 -6.61 -20.72 2.33
N SER A 161 -7.37 -21.73 2.70
CA SER A 161 -8.80 -21.87 2.45
C SER A 161 -9.57 -20.72 3.11
N ARG A 162 -10.20 -19.81 2.36
CA ARG A 162 -11.34 -19.03 2.85
C ARG A 162 -12.32 -18.72 1.73
N TYR A 163 -13.29 -19.63 1.53
CA TYR A 163 -14.74 -19.38 1.59
C TYR A 163 -15.43 -20.74 1.35
N ILE A 164 -15.86 -21.38 2.44
CA ILE A 164 -16.89 -22.42 2.36
C ILE A 164 -18.19 -21.68 2.07
N VAL A 165 -18.66 -21.70 0.82
CA VAL A 165 -20.06 -21.40 0.57
C VAL A 165 -20.83 -22.60 1.12
N ARG A 166 -21.40 -22.45 2.33
CA ARG A 166 -22.45 -23.38 2.77
C ARG A 166 -23.59 -23.20 1.77
N GLN A 167 -23.85 -24.25 0.99
CA GLN A 167 -25.12 -24.37 0.30
C GLN A 167 -26.18 -24.55 1.40
N GLU A 168 -26.74 -23.44 1.87
CA GLU A 168 -28.01 -23.49 2.57
C GLU A 168 -29.03 -23.90 1.51
N LYS A 169 -29.45 -25.17 1.57
CA LYS A 169 -30.65 -25.62 0.87
C LYS A 169 -31.80 -24.79 1.45
N LYS A 170 -32.29 -23.81 0.68
CA LYS A 170 -33.59 -23.23 0.96
C LYS A 170 -34.66 -24.31 0.73
N PRO A 171 -35.69 -24.37 1.61
CA PRO A 171 -36.74 -25.37 1.56
C PRO A 171 -37.57 -25.31 0.28
#